data_AF-A0A935QC86-F1
#
_entry.id   AF-A0A935QC86-F1
#
_cell.length_a   1.000
_cell.length_b   1.000
_cell.length_c   1.000
_cell.angle_alpha   90.00
_cell.angle_beta   90.00
_cell.angle_gamma   90.00
#
_symmetry.space_group_name_H-M   'P 1'
#
loop_
_entity.id
_entity.type
_entity.pdbx_description
1 polymer ?
#
loop_
_entity_poly.entity_id
_entity_poly.type
_entity_poly.pdbx_seq_one_letter_code
_entity_poly.pdbx_strand_id
1 'polypeptide(L)'
;MAEAYQGIERDRARVQAFLVARGLPQGAVVLQPVMTETLNRVSEAGHMTNVVEGYVLRQQVRVESADVKLVEAVARAATELIKDGVAFESWQPEYFVAHLDAFKLELLGEATRNARERAEMLAGNSGSKAGKLQSASQGVFQITPANSTMVDDYGTYDTSTIEKVVKAVVTVSYGID
;
A
#
# COMPACT_ATOMS: atom_id res chain seq x y z
N MET A 1 -12.11 -13.47 -31.03
CA MET A 1 -12.36 -12.31 -30.14
C MET A 1 -13.66 -12.43 -29.36
N ALA A 2 -14.82 -12.63 -30.00
CA ALA A 2 -16.11 -12.78 -29.30
C ALA A 2 -16.13 -13.95 -28.28
N GLU A 3 -15.58 -15.10 -28.64
CA GLU A 3 -15.46 -16.26 -27.73
C GLU A 3 -14.54 -15.97 -26.53
N ALA A 4 -13.40 -15.33 -26.75
CA ALA A 4 -12.49 -14.92 -25.68
C ALA A 4 -13.18 -13.92 -24.73
N TYR A 5 -14.02 -13.03 -25.26
CA TYR A 5 -14.82 -12.11 -24.46
C TYR A 5 -15.90 -12.84 -23.65
N GLN A 6 -16.57 -13.84 -24.23
CA GLN A 6 -17.48 -14.70 -23.44
C GLN A 6 -16.73 -15.46 -22.33
N GLY A 7 -15.47 -15.83 -22.57
CA GLY A 7 -14.57 -16.35 -21.53
C GLY A 7 -14.39 -15.38 -20.37
N ILE A 8 -13.98 -14.13 -20.66
CA ILE A 8 -13.74 -13.13 -19.60
C ILE A 8 -15.02 -12.82 -18.81
N GLU A 9 -16.20 -12.81 -19.43
CA GLU A 9 -17.47 -12.60 -18.73
C GLU A 9 -17.79 -13.74 -17.75
N ARG A 10 -17.55 -15.00 -18.14
CA ARG A 10 -17.75 -16.16 -17.26
C ARG A 10 -16.77 -16.12 -16.08
N ASP A 11 -15.51 -15.83 -16.34
CA ASP A 11 -14.47 -15.74 -15.32
C ASP A 11 -14.77 -14.60 -14.35
N ARG A 12 -15.17 -13.42 -14.87
CA ARG A 12 -15.60 -12.28 -14.05
C ARG A 12 -16.73 -12.66 -13.12
N ALA A 13 -17.77 -13.34 -13.60
CA ALA A 13 -18.91 -13.74 -12.77
C ALA A 13 -18.46 -14.67 -11.62
N ARG A 14 -17.54 -15.60 -11.89
CA ARG A 14 -16.96 -16.49 -10.86
C ARG A 14 -16.12 -15.73 -9.85
N VAL A 15 -15.25 -14.82 -10.30
CA VAL A 15 -14.43 -13.97 -9.44
C VAL A 15 -15.32 -13.11 -8.54
N GLN A 16 -16.35 -12.47 -9.08
CA GLN A 16 -17.29 -11.67 -8.29
C GLN A 16 -18.04 -12.51 -7.25
N ALA A 17 -18.54 -13.68 -7.65
CA ALA A 17 -19.21 -14.60 -6.72
C ALA A 17 -18.27 -15.04 -5.59
N PHE A 18 -17.02 -15.35 -5.90
CA PHE A 18 -16.00 -15.67 -4.91
C PHE A 18 -15.75 -14.51 -3.94
N LEU A 19 -15.53 -13.29 -4.44
CA LEU A 19 -15.26 -12.13 -3.59
C LEU A 19 -16.43 -11.82 -2.65
N VAL A 20 -17.67 -11.90 -3.16
CA VAL A 20 -18.89 -11.73 -2.35
C VAL A 20 -19.04 -12.85 -1.32
N ALA A 21 -18.80 -14.11 -1.70
CA ALA A 21 -18.86 -15.24 -0.78
C ALA A 21 -17.82 -15.16 0.35
N ARG A 22 -16.69 -14.50 0.11
CA ARG A 22 -15.68 -14.19 1.13
C ARG A 22 -16.03 -12.97 1.99
N GLY A 23 -17.12 -12.28 1.72
CA GLY A 23 -17.64 -11.18 2.55
C GLY A 23 -17.20 -9.78 2.11
N LEU A 24 -16.58 -9.62 0.95
CA LEU A 24 -16.28 -8.28 0.42
C LEU A 24 -17.58 -7.60 -0.03
N PRO A 25 -17.82 -6.33 0.35
CA PRO A 25 -18.97 -5.58 -0.12
C PRO A 25 -18.80 -5.29 -1.63
N GLN A 26 -19.91 -5.24 -2.37
CA GLN A 26 -19.86 -4.98 -3.82
C GLN A 26 -19.13 -3.67 -4.17
N GLY A 27 -19.27 -2.63 -3.33
CA GLY A 27 -18.59 -1.35 -3.53
C GLY A 27 -17.07 -1.38 -3.33
N ALA A 28 -16.52 -2.44 -2.73
CA ALA A 28 -15.07 -2.61 -2.58
C ALA A 28 -14.40 -3.17 -3.84
N VAL A 29 -15.17 -3.66 -4.82
CA VAL A 29 -14.64 -4.34 -6.01
C VAL A 29 -14.71 -3.42 -7.22
N VAL A 30 -13.56 -3.11 -7.81
CA VAL A 30 -13.45 -2.30 -9.02
C VAL A 30 -12.89 -3.14 -10.16
N LEU A 31 -13.68 -3.29 -11.23
CA LEU A 31 -13.25 -3.96 -12.45
C LEU A 31 -12.54 -2.96 -13.37
N GLN A 32 -11.30 -3.28 -13.74
CA GLN A 32 -10.58 -2.49 -14.74
C GLN A 32 -11.06 -2.84 -16.16
N PRO A 33 -10.79 -1.98 -17.16
CA PRO A 33 -11.08 -2.30 -18.56
C PRO A 33 -10.41 -3.62 -19.00
N VAL A 34 -11.07 -4.32 -19.92
CA VAL A 34 -10.51 -5.53 -20.53
C VAL A 34 -9.37 -5.13 -21.48
N MET A 35 -8.17 -5.65 -21.23
CA MET A 35 -7.02 -5.52 -22.12
C MET A 35 -7.04 -6.65 -23.13
N THR A 36 -6.77 -6.33 -24.40
CA THR A 36 -6.66 -7.32 -25.49
C THR A 36 -5.24 -7.32 -26.02
N GLU A 37 -4.64 -8.50 -26.07
CA GLU A 37 -3.38 -8.76 -26.75
C GLU A 37 -3.65 -9.61 -28.00
N THR A 38 -3.07 -9.21 -29.13
CA THR A 38 -3.14 -9.99 -30.37
C THR A 38 -1.99 -10.97 -30.41
N LEU A 39 -2.31 -12.27 -30.57
CA LEU A 39 -1.32 -13.30 -30.80
C LEU A 39 -1.09 -13.45 -32.30
N ASN A 40 0.13 -13.17 -32.74
CA ASN A 40 0.54 -13.41 -34.11
C ASN A 40 1.29 -14.74 -34.22
N ARG A 41 1.19 -15.38 -35.40
CA ARG A 41 1.94 -16.58 -35.73
C ARG A 41 3.43 -16.33 -35.62
N VAL A 42 4.14 -17.27 -35.03
CA VAL A 42 5.60 -17.36 -35.09
C VAL A 42 5.97 -18.26 -36.27
N SER A 43 6.85 -17.79 -37.15
CA SER A 43 7.34 -18.58 -38.28
C SER A 43 8.19 -19.77 -37.81
N GLU A 44 8.45 -20.74 -38.68
CA GLU A 44 9.33 -21.89 -38.38
C GLU A 44 10.75 -21.47 -37.97
N ALA A 45 11.20 -20.29 -38.42
CA ALA A 45 12.49 -19.70 -38.04
C ALA A 45 12.45 -18.91 -36.72
N GLY A 46 11.30 -18.87 -36.02
CA GLY A 46 11.15 -18.18 -34.74
C GLY A 46 10.81 -16.68 -34.84
N HIS A 47 10.50 -16.17 -36.04
CA HIS A 47 10.17 -14.75 -36.23
C HIS A 47 8.67 -14.49 -36.09
N MET A 48 8.30 -13.45 -35.35
CA MET A 48 6.92 -13.00 -35.28
C MET A 48 6.45 -12.53 -36.65
N THR A 49 5.30 -13.02 -37.11
CA THR A 49 4.68 -12.59 -38.36
C THR A 49 3.57 -11.57 -38.11
N ASN A 50 2.95 -11.07 -39.17
CA ASN A 50 1.74 -10.24 -39.12
C ASN A 50 0.43 -11.05 -39.24
N VAL A 51 0.52 -12.39 -39.24
CA VAL A 51 -0.65 -13.26 -39.34
C VAL A 51 -1.22 -13.47 -37.95
N VAL A 52 -2.42 -12.97 -37.69
CA VAL A 52 -3.12 -13.13 -36.41
C VAL A 52 -3.59 -14.58 -36.25
N GLU A 53 -3.25 -15.21 -35.13
CA GLU A 53 -3.70 -16.56 -34.77
C GLU A 53 -4.69 -16.56 -33.60
N GLY A 54 -4.71 -15.50 -32.80
CA GLY A 54 -5.60 -15.44 -31.67
C GLY A 54 -5.57 -14.12 -30.92
N TYR A 55 -6.31 -14.11 -29.81
CA TYR A 55 -6.37 -12.97 -28.90
C TYR A 55 -6.34 -13.49 -27.47
N VAL A 56 -5.58 -12.81 -26.61
CA VAL A 56 -5.59 -13.00 -25.16
C VAL A 56 -6.28 -11.81 -24.55
N LEU A 57 -7.31 -12.05 -23.75
CA LEU A 57 -7.99 -11.02 -22.99
C LEU A 57 -7.58 -11.14 -21.52
N ARG A 58 -7.27 -10.01 -20.89
CA ARG A 58 -6.95 -9.92 -19.46
C ARG A 58 -7.80 -8.84 -18.83
N GLN A 59 -8.27 -9.09 -17.62
CA GLN A 59 -9.00 -8.10 -16.83
C GLN A 59 -8.48 -8.10 -15.41
N GLN A 60 -8.10 -6.92 -14.92
CA GLN A 60 -7.69 -6.76 -13.54
C GLN A 60 -8.91 -6.47 -12.66
N VAL A 61 -8.97 -7.12 -11.51
CA VAL A 61 -9.92 -6.82 -10.44
C VAL A 61 -9.16 -6.20 -9.30
N ARG A 62 -9.54 -4.98 -8.91
CA ARG A 62 -8.99 -4.29 -7.74
C ARG A 62 -9.97 -4.38 -6.59
N VAL A 63 -9.47 -4.67 -5.39
CA VAL A 63 -10.24 -4.64 -4.15
C VAL A 63 -9.70 -3.54 -3.26
N GLU A 64 -10.57 -2.65 -2.79
CA GLU A 64 -10.25 -1.58 -1.85
C GLU A 64 -11.19 -1.68 -0.64
N SER A 65 -10.63 -1.84 0.56
CA SER A 65 -11.42 -1.97 1.78
C SER A 65 -10.64 -1.47 3.01
N ALA A 66 -11.37 -0.94 3.99
CA ALA A 66 -10.81 -0.60 5.30
C ALA A 66 -10.57 -1.85 6.17
N ASP A 67 -11.21 -2.98 5.85
CA ASP A 67 -10.96 -4.26 6.53
C ASP A 67 -9.73 -4.95 5.93
N VAL A 68 -8.56 -4.54 6.41
CA VAL A 68 -7.25 -5.03 5.95
C VAL A 68 -7.06 -6.53 6.19
N LYS A 69 -7.67 -7.11 7.24
CA LYS A 69 -7.57 -8.55 7.54
C LYS A 69 -8.42 -9.37 6.58
N LEU A 70 -9.61 -8.88 6.25
CA LEU A 70 -10.44 -9.48 5.22
C LEU A 70 -9.72 -9.50 3.86
N VAL A 71 -9.13 -8.37 3.46
CA VAL A 71 -8.39 -8.28 2.19
C VAL A 71 -7.22 -9.26 2.17
N GLU A 72 -6.44 -9.37 3.26
CA GLU A 72 -5.35 -10.35 3.37
C GLU A 72 -5.85 -11.78 3.18
N ALA A 73 -6.92 -12.15 3.88
CA ALA A 73 -7.50 -13.49 3.82
C ALA A 73 -8.04 -13.82 2.42
N VAL A 74 -8.68 -12.85 1.76
CA VAL A 74 -9.18 -13.00 0.38
C VAL A 74 -8.02 -13.19 -0.59
N ALA A 75 -6.98 -12.35 -0.52
CA ALA A 75 -5.84 -12.42 -1.44
C ALA A 75 -5.09 -13.77 -1.33
N ARG A 76 -4.94 -14.30 -0.10
CA ARG A 76 -4.33 -15.63 0.12
C ARG A 76 -5.14 -16.76 -0.49
N ALA A 77 -6.46 -16.62 -0.50
CA ALA A 77 -7.38 -17.63 -1.01
C ALA A 77 -7.75 -17.45 -2.48
N ALA A 78 -7.43 -16.31 -3.10
CA ALA A 78 -7.88 -16.00 -4.45
C ALA A 78 -7.37 -17.00 -5.51
N THR A 79 -6.22 -17.64 -5.27
CA THR A 79 -5.69 -18.70 -6.14
C THR A 79 -6.54 -19.98 -6.14
N GLU A 80 -7.51 -20.13 -5.21
CA GLU A 80 -8.50 -21.20 -5.26
C GLU A 80 -9.37 -21.13 -6.52
N LEU A 81 -9.55 -19.95 -7.11
CA LEU A 81 -10.27 -19.76 -8.38
C LEU A 81 -9.68 -20.58 -9.54
N ILE A 82 -8.39 -20.94 -9.46
CA ILE A 82 -7.74 -21.84 -10.43
C ILE A 82 -8.39 -23.23 -10.43
N LYS A 83 -8.85 -23.71 -9.26
CA LYS A 83 -9.57 -24.99 -9.14
C LYS A 83 -10.91 -24.96 -9.86
N ASP A 84 -11.52 -23.78 -9.97
CA ASP A 84 -12.77 -23.55 -10.68
C ASP A 84 -12.56 -23.27 -12.18
N GLY A 85 -11.31 -23.44 -12.67
CA GLY A 85 -10.95 -23.26 -14.08
C GLY A 85 -10.78 -21.81 -14.50
N VAL A 86 -10.70 -20.87 -13.56
CA VAL A 86 -10.38 -19.47 -13.86
C VAL A 86 -8.86 -19.32 -13.93
N ALA A 87 -8.35 -18.84 -15.07
CA ALA A 87 -6.94 -18.48 -15.20
C ALA A 87 -6.68 -17.21 -14.39
N PHE A 88 -6.31 -17.37 -13.12
CA PHE A 88 -6.24 -16.30 -12.13
C PHE A 88 -4.83 -16.13 -11.56
N GLU A 89 -4.40 -14.87 -11.45
CA GLU A 89 -3.19 -14.47 -10.74
C GLU A 89 -3.61 -13.55 -9.58
N SER A 90 -3.00 -13.75 -8.41
CA SER A 90 -3.23 -12.90 -7.25
C SER A 90 -1.93 -12.22 -6.84
N TRP A 91 -2.02 -10.92 -6.54
CA TRP A 91 -0.91 -10.13 -6.01
C TRP A 91 -1.03 -9.95 -4.50
N GLN A 92 0.08 -9.62 -3.85
CA GLN A 92 0.05 -9.23 -2.45
C GLN A 92 -0.72 -7.91 -2.29
N PRO A 93 -1.60 -7.79 -1.29
CA PRO A 93 -2.24 -6.52 -0.98
C PRO A 93 -1.24 -5.45 -0.55
N GLU A 94 -1.59 -4.20 -0.81
CA GLU A 94 -0.90 -3.04 -0.28
C GLU A 94 -1.75 -2.41 0.85
N TYR A 95 -1.09 -2.02 1.93
CA TYR A 95 -1.72 -1.45 3.13
C TYR A 95 -1.27 -0.01 3.34
N PHE A 96 -2.24 0.89 3.46
CA PHE A 96 -2.02 2.32 3.62
C PHE A 96 -2.61 2.84 4.92
N VAL A 97 -1.93 3.80 5.54
CA VAL A 97 -2.43 4.53 6.71
C VAL A 97 -3.48 5.54 6.26
N ALA A 98 -4.74 5.31 6.63
CA ALA A 98 -5.81 6.27 6.43
C ALA A 98 -5.60 7.54 7.28
N HIS A 99 -6.02 8.69 6.78
CA HIS A 99 -5.95 9.99 7.49
C HIS A 99 -4.56 10.37 7.99
N LEU A 100 -3.51 9.94 7.27
CA LEU A 100 -2.13 10.15 7.68
C LEU A 100 -1.79 11.61 7.97
N ASP A 101 -2.34 12.58 7.23
CA ASP A 101 -2.00 13.99 7.43
C ASP A 101 -2.50 14.57 8.77
N ALA A 102 -3.65 14.11 9.26
CA ALA A 102 -4.12 14.49 10.59
C ALA A 102 -3.20 13.90 11.67
N PHE A 103 -2.83 12.63 11.52
CA PHE A 103 -1.92 11.94 12.44
C PHE A 103 -0.51 12.54 12.45
N LYS A 104 -0.02 13.02 11.30
CA LYS A 104 1.28 13.72 11.20
C LYS A 104 1.31 14.97 12.08
N LEU A 105 0.25 15.78 12.07
CA LEU A 105 0.20 17.02 12.88
C LEU A 105 0.21 16.71 14.38
N GLU A 106 -0.54 15.70 14.80
CA GLU A 106 -0.55 15.23 16.19
C GLU A 106 0.84 14.76 16.62
N LEU A 107 1.51 13.94 15.79
CA LEU A 107 2.82 13.39 16.09
C LEU A 107 3.90 14.48 16.20
N LEU A 108 3.82 15.55 15.40
CA LEU A 108 4.73 16.70 15.50
C LEU A 108 4.50 17.50 16.79
N GLY A 109 3.25 17.63 17.22
CA GLY A 109 2.90 18.21 18.50
C GLY A 109 3.53 17.44 19.67
N GLU A 110 3.39 16.11 19.67
CA GLU A 110 4.01 15.25 20.69
C GLU A 110 5.53 15.28 20.63
N ALA A 111 6.12 15.22 19.44
CA ALA A 111 7.57 15.27 19.27
C ALA A 111 8.16 16.60 19.78
N THR A 112 7.46 17.72 19.54
CA THR A 112 7.88 19.05 20.02
C THR A 112 7.74 19.18 21.53
N ARG A 113 6.66 18.65 22.12
CA ARG A 113 6.51 18.57 23.59
C ARG A 113 7.64 17.75 24.22
N ASN A 114 7.91 16.57 23.67
CA ASN A 114 8.98 15.71 24.18
C ASN A 114 10.35 16.39 24.07
N ALA A 115 10.60 17.12 22.99
CA ALA A 115 11.85 17.86 22.84
C ALA A 115 11.99 18.99 23.87
N ARG A 116 10.90 19.68 24.21
CA ARG A 116 10.88 20.68 25.28
C ARG A 116 11.19 20.07 26.66
N GLU A 117 10.54 18.96 27.00
CA GLU A 117 10.78 18.24 28.27
C GLU A 117 12.25 17.83 28.41
N ARG A 118 12.84 17.31 27.33
CA ARG A 118 14.27 16.96 27.28
C ARG A 118 15.16 18.19 27.45
N ALA A 119 14.85 19.30 26.79
CA ALA A 119 15.61 20.53 26.93
C ALA A 119 15.56 21.08 28.38
N GLU A 120 14.40 21.03 29.03
CA GLU A 120 14.23 21.44 30.43
C GLU A 120 15.04 20.55 31.39
N MET A 121 15.02 19.23 31.20
CA MET A 121 15.85 18.31 31.99
C MET A 121 17.35 18.57 31.81
N LEU A 122 17.81 18.76 30.57
CA LEU A 122 19.22 19.00 30.27
C LEU A 122 19.71 20.32 30.86
N ALA A 123 18.96 21.41 30.65
CA ALA A 123 19.30 22.72 31.21
C ALA A 123 19.27 22.71 32.75
N GLY A 124 18.24 22.09 33.35
CA GLY A 124 18.13 21.99 34.80
C GLY A 124 19.31 21.27 35.44
N ASN A 125 19.77 20.17 34.82
CA ASN A 125 20.94 19.42 35.30
C ASN A 125 22.27 20.19 35.16
N SER A 126 22.33 21.24 34.32
CA SER A 126 23.47 22.15 34.20
C SER A 126 23.33 23.43 35.04
N GLY A 127 22.29 23.55 35.87
CA GLY A 127 22.03 24.74 36.69
C GLY A 127 21.42 25.91 35.92
N SER A 128 20.90 25.68 34.73
CA SER A 128 20.27 26.68 33.86
C SER A 128 18.81 26.34 33.60
N LYS A 129 18.08 27.19 32.86
CA LYS A 129 16.71 26.92 32.43
C LYS A 129 16.60 26.95 30.91
N ALA A 130 15.71 26.13 30.36
CA ALA A 130 15.38 26.20 28.94
C ALA A 130 14.57 27.48 28.67
N GLY A 131 15.15 28.41 27.95
CA GLY A 131 14.57 29.69 27.55
C GLY A 131 13.63 29.56 26.34
N LYS A 132 13.49 30.65 25.56
CA LYS A 132 12.59 30.69 24.38
C LYS A 132 13.09 29.78 23.26
N LEU A 133 12.15 29.25 22.46
CA LEU A 133 12.46 28.54 21.21
C LEU A 133 13.17 29.50 20.25
N GLN A 134 14.33 29.10 19.75
CA GLN A 134 15.15 29.86 18.81
C GLN A 134 15.04 29.33 17.38
N SER A 135 15.01 28.01 17.22
CA SER A 135 14.82 27.37 15.93
C SER A 135 14.11 26.03 16.09
N ALA A 136 13.42 25.62 15.04
CA ALA A 136 12.79 24.32 14.94
C ALA A 136 12.94 23.81 13.49
N SER A 137 13.25 22.54 13.35
CA SER A 137 13.19 21.83 12.08
C SER A 137 12.55 20.47 12.29
N GLN A 138 11.88 20.00 11.25
CA GLN A 138 11.23 18.72 11.22
C GLN A 138 11.95 17.83 10.21
N GLY A 139 12.27 16.60 10.62
CA GLY A 139 12.74 15.55 9.72
C GLY A 139 11.61 14.88 8.94
N VAL A 140 11.99 14.09 7.94
CA VAL A 140 11.05 13.26 7.18
C VAL A 140 10.36 12.22 8.06
N PHE A 141 9.09 11.94 7.77
CA PHE A 141 8.36 10.86 8.45
C PHE A 141 8.88 9.50 7.99
N GLN A 142 8.97 8.57 8.94
CA GLN A 142 9.27 7.17 8.66
C GLN A 142 8.03 6.34 9.01
N ILE A 143 7.50 5.60 8.05
CA ILE A 143 6.36 4.69 8.22
C ILE A 143 6.87 3.29 7.92
N THR A 144 7.23 2.56 8.97
CA THR A 144 7.93 1.27 8.86
C THR A 144 7.07 0.13 9.41
N PRO A 145 7.43 -1.13 9.16
CA PRO A 145 6.84 -2.26 9.88
C PRO A 145 7.04 -2.15 11.40
N ALA A 146 6.15 -2.76 12.18
CA ALA A 146 6.14 -2.66 13.65
C ALA A 146 7.46 -3.04 14.35
N ASN A 147 8.28 -3.91 13.75
CA ASN A 147 9.56 -4.38 14.29
C ASN A 147 10.72 -4.09 13.33
N SER A 148 10.81 -2.84 12.87
CA SER A 148 11.82 -2.42 11.90
C SER A 148 12.79 -1.38 12.48
N THR A 149 14.07 -1.51 12.13
CA THR A 149 15.09 -0.49 12.36
C THR A 149 15.35 0.36 11.12
N MET A 150 14.52 0.22 10.08
CA MET A 150 14.64 0.95 8.83
C MET A 150 14.51 2.46 9.08
N VAL A 151 15.43 3.21 8.49
CA VAL A 151 15.44 4.67 8.44
C VAL A 151 16.01 5.06 7.08
N ASP A 152 15.40 6.03 6.43
CA ASP A 152 15.87 6.60 5.17
C ASP A 152 15.85 8.12 5.22
N ASP A 153 16.87 8.77 4.65
CA ASP A 153 17.01 10.23 4.63
C ASP A 153 15.86 10.92 3.86
N TYR A 154 15.26 10.23 2.89
CA TYR A 154 14.11 10.71 2.12
C TYR A 154 12.76 10.27 2.70
N GLY A 155 12.78 9.47 3.77
CA GLY A 155 11.59 8.87 4.37
C GLY A 155 11.29 7.50 3.78
N THR A 156 10.57 6.70 4.54
CA THR A 156 10.12 5.37 4.11
C THR A 156 8.62 5.24 4.32
N TYR A 157 7.97 4.52 3.40
CA TYR A 157 6.57 4.15 3.49
C TYR A 157 6.45 2.68 3.14
N ASP A 158 6.38 1.82 4.15
CA ASP A 158 6.03 0.43 3.95
C ASP A 158 4.57 0.32 3.50
N THR A 159 4.31 -0.43 2.43
CA THR A 159 2.96 -0.85 2.01
C THR A 159 2.72 -2.34 2.23
N SER A 160 3.72 -3.10 2.66
CA SER A 160 3.65 -4.58 2.70
C SER A 160 3.04 -5.16 3.98
N THR A 161 3.06 -4.40 5.09
CA THR A 161 2.57 -4.88 6.40
C THR A 161 1.35 -4.11 6.90
N ILE A 162 0.47 -4.76 7.65
CA ILE A 162 -0.69 -4.10 8.27
C ILE A 162 -0.26 -3.20 9.43
N GLU A 163 0.51 -3.76 10.36
CA GLU A 163 0.96 -3.07 11.56
C GLU A 163 2.17 -2.18 11.25
N LYS A 164 2.02 -0.88 11.48
CA LYS A 164 3.01 0.13 11.12
C LYS A 164 3.42 0.97 12.32
N VAL A 165 4.69 1.35 12.36
CA VAL A 165 5.23 2.35 13.28
C VAL A 165 5.51 3.62 12.49
N VAL A 166 4.97 4.73 12.99
CA VAL A 166 5.20 6.05 12.41
C VAL A 166 6.13 6.83 13.34
N LYS A 167 7.24 7.34 12.79
CA LYS A 167 8.22 8.12 13.52
C LYS A 167 8.36 9.50 12.88
N ALA A 168 8.33 10.52 13.73
CA ALA A 168 8.72 11.87 13.39
C ALA A 168 9.89 12.30 14.27
N VAL A 169 10.85 12.98 13.69
CA VAL A 169 11.96 13.61 14.43
C VAL A 169 11.82 15.11 14.28
N VAL A 170 11.87 15.81 15.41
CA VAL A 170 11.97 17.27 15.43
C VAL A 170 13.27 17.66 16.10
N THR A 171 13.95 18.63 15.54
CA THR A 171 15.15 19.24 16.10
C THR A 171 14.79 20.65 16.50
N VAL A 172 14.91 20.96 17.78
CA VAL A 172 14.60 22.28 18.32
C VAL A 172 15.78 22.81 19.11
N SER A 173 16.03 24.11 19.00
CA SER A 173 17.02 24.81 19.81
C SER A 173 16.30 25.80 20.71
N TYR A 174 16.62 25.76 22.00
CA TYR A 174 16.17 26.73 22.98
C TYR A 174 17.33 27.61 23.42
N GLY A 175 17.05 28.86 23.74
CA GLY A 175 17.97 29.67 24.53
C GLY A 175 18.17 29.05 25.92
N ILE A 176 19.20 29.50 26.63
CA ILE A 176 19.46 29.12 28.01
C ILE A 176 19.41 30.38 28.87
N ASP A 177 18.70 30.30 29.99
CA ASP A 177 18.58 31.34 31.03
C ASP A 177 19.28 30.93 32.33
#